data_AF-A0A2G4SLU3-F1
#
_entry.id   AF-A0A2G4SLU3-F1
#
_cell.length_a   1.000
_cell.length_b   1.000
_cell.length_c   1.000
_cell.angle_alpha   90.00
_cell.angle_beta   90.00
_cell.angle_gamma   90.00
#
_symmetry.space_group_name_H-M   'P 1'
#
loop_
_entity.id
_entity.type
_entity.pdbx_description
1 polymer ?
#
loop_
_entity_poly.entity_id
_entity_poly.type
_entity_poly.pdbx_seq_one_letter_code
_entity_poly.pdbx_strand_id
1 'polypeptide(L)'
;MLYSQKLSQNARAKKDNVTYLNIMVVGMSDFGKTSFIRTFCEALKQDMIQGTYKESKHKALKGPVQLTEELYTISMQIEQDGKRIALTFIDTPGLTSSPTVADQLKYITKYVDHQFARTLAEESKVRRDAKALDTHIHACLYFMGASCIQGLTDVDRFILKVLSARTNVIPVIGKADTLTTAQTEKLKKTIKKDIFDTHRIPVYGYIEEENDGDDDHDEDDDDDSVSEEENSYLSRTINFLMECVEEDKDEDAHAMLEYLHAMPFTVIGYEEDLESGRPIQLLPGEASSQPSSAVSLTDPGYYSESIGSIASSEISPNSSKSSIVSHGMGSTKHLLGRRYPWGVVDCYNPSHSDFLLIKKVLLKTHREMLRIDTFECFYEKYRTQQLMEKPSLV
;
A
#
# COMPACT_ATOMS: atom_id res chain seq x y z
N MET A 1 -4.66 -0.81 27.80
CA MET A 1 -5.79 0.11 28.12
C MET A 1 -5.81 1.45 27.37
N LEU A 2 -4.70 2.18 27.15
CA LEU A 2 -4.68 3.51 26.49
C LEU A 2 -5.15 3.49 25.02
N TYR A 3 -4.80 2.44 24.27
CA TYR A 3 -5.19 2.26 22.87
C TYR A 3 -6.71 2.09 22.71
N SER A 4 -7.31 1.24 23.55
CA SER A 4 -8.75 0.98 23.57
C SER A 4 -9.56 2.11 24.23
N GLN A 5 -9.03 2.82 25.23
CA GLN A 5 -9.74 3.92 25.90
C GLN A 5 -9.99 5.14 25.00
N LYS A 6 -9.06 5.46 24.07
CA LYS A 6 -9.29 6.52 23.07
C LYS A 6 -10.41 6.15 22.09
N LEU A 7 -10.59 4.86 21.77
CA LEU A 7 -11.51 4.38 20.75
C LEU A 7 -12.92 4.02 21.29
N SER A 8 -13.00 3.49 22.52
CA SER A 8 -14.23 3.01 23.16
C SER A 8 -15.29 4.10 23.41
N GLN A 9 -14.89 5.37 23.58
CA GLN A 9 -15.82 6.45 23.90
C GLN A 9 -16.81 6.81 22.77
N ASN A 10 -16.56 6.38 21.51
CA ASN A 10 -17.27 6.94 20.35
C ASN A 10 -18.10 5.96 19.51
N ALA A 11 -18.32 4.73 19.97
CA ALA A 11 -19.15 3.73 19.27
C ALA A 11 -20.68 3.99 19.32
N ARG A 12 -21.14 5.25 19.32
CA ARG A 12 -22.56 5.58 19.06
C ARG A 12 -22.80 5.64 17.56
N ALA A 13 -23.16 4.49 17.00
CA ALA A 13 -23.56 4.32 15.60
C ALA A 13 -24.66 5.32 15.20
N LYS A 14 -24.30 6.32 14.39
CA LYS A 14 -25.26 7.10 13.59
C LYS A 14 -25.55 6.34 12.30
N LYS A 15 -26.83 6.10 12.07
CA LYS A 15 -27.46 5.49 10.89
C LYS A 15 -26.95 6.12 9.58
N ASP A 16 -26.51 5.27 8.65
CA ASP A 16 -26.26 5.53 7.22
C ASP A 16 -25.36 6.72 6.84
N ASN A 17 -24.22 6.90 7.51
CA ASN A 17 -23.20 7.85 7.06
C ASN A 17 -22.18 7.17 6.14
N VAL A 18 -21.99 7.75 4.95
CA VAL A 18 -20.88 7.39 4.06
C VAL A 18 -19.57 7.75 4.77
N THR A 19 -18.67 6.79 4.92
CA THR A 19 -17.34 7.03 5.50
C THR A 19 -16.34 7.38 4.41
N TYR A 20 -15.52 8.41 4.64
CA TYR A 20 -14.51 8.83 3.67
C TYR A 20 -13.20 8.11 3.94
N LEU A 21 -12.53 7.68 2.88
CA LEU A 21 -11.19 7.12 2.93
C LEU A 21 -10.40 7.72 1.77
N ASN A 22 -9.36 8.49 2.09
CA ASN A 22 -8.56 9.20 1.10
C ASN A 22 -7.13 8.70 1.25
N ILE A 23 -6.61 8.08 0.19
CA ILE A 23 -5.32 7.39 0.18
C ILE A 23 -4.43 8.07 -0.83
N MET A 24 -3.27 8.54 -0.37
CA MET A 24 -2.24 9.07 -1.24
C MET A 24 -1.20 7.99 -1.55
N VAL A 25 -0.71 7.94 -2.78
CA VAL A 25 0.34 7.00 -3.20
C VAL A 25 1.58 7.77 -3.59
N VAL A 26 2.66 7.62 -2.82
CA VAL A 26 3.93 8.34 -2.98
C VAL A 26 5.07 7.35 -3.18
N GLY A 27 6.12 7.75 -3.88
CA GLY A 27 7.30 6.91 -4.12
C GLY A 27 8.02 7.31 -5.40
N MET A 28 9.21 6.74 -5.61
CA MET A 28 9.99 7.05 -6.80
C MET A 28 9.24 6.70 -8.09
N SER A 29 9.66 7.35 -9.19
CA SER A 29 9.21 6.98 -10.53
C SER A 29 9.48 5.49 -10.79
N ASP A 30 8.58 4.85 -11.53
CA ASP A 30 8.70 3.44 -11.94
C ASP A 30 8.62 2.38 -10.81
N PHE A 31 8.11 2.72 -9.63
CA PHE A 31 7.85 1.72 -8.56
C PHE A 31 6.44 1.11 -8.59
N GLY A 32 5.63 1.39 -9.62
CA GLY A 32 4.32 0.76 -9.81
C GLY A 32 3.14 1.44 -9.09
N LYS A 33 3.26 2.71 -8.71
CA LYS A 33 2.20 3.50 -8.04
C LYS A 33 0.87 3.51 -8.80
N THR A 34 0.90 3.99 -10.04
CA THR A 34 -0.29 4.06 -10.90
C THR A 34 -0.83 2.66 -11.22
N SER A 35 0.04 1.68 -11.46
CA SER A 35 -0.36 0.28 -11.67
C SER A 35 -1.07 -0.32 -10.45
N PHE A 36 -0.61 -0.01 -9.24
CA PHE A 36 -1.29 -0.42 -8.01
C PHE A 36 -2.69 0.18 -7.92
N ILE A 37 -2.84 1.48 -8.18
CA ILE A 37 -4.14 2.15 -8.15
C ILE A 37 -5.09 1.52 -9.17
N ARG A 38 -4.62 1.23 -10.40
CA ARG A 38 -5.43 0.54 -11.42
C ARG A 38 -5.83 -0.87 -10.98
N THR A 39 -4.90 -1.62 -10.39
CA THR A 39 -5.14 -2.95 -9.78
C THR A 39 -6.20 -2.88 -8.69
N PHE A 40 -6.13 -1.85 -7.85
CA PHE A 40 -7.09 -1.63 -6.78
C PHE A 40 -8.48 -1.26 -7.31
N CYS A 41 -8.56 -0.37 -8.30
CA CYS A 41 -9.82 -0.01 -8.95
C CYS A 41 -10.47 -1.21 -9.64
N GLU A 42 -9.67 -2.05 -10.33
CA GLU A 42 -10.15 -3.28 -10.95
C GLU A 42 -10.71 -4.26 -9.91
N ALA A 43 -9.99 -4.44 -8.79
CA ALA A 43 -10.38 -5.29 -7.68
C ALA A 43 -11.64 -4.82 -6.93
N LEU A 44 -12.09 -3.60 -7.19
CA LEU A 44 -13.29 -3.01 -6.58
C LEU A 44 -14.47 -2.89 -7.53
N LYS A 45 -14.34 -3.28 -8.80
CA LYS A 45 -15.44 -3.14 -9.79
C LYS A 45 -16.75 -3.80 -9.37
N GLN A 46 -16.68 -4.90 -8.63
CA GLN A 46 -17.87 -5.62 -8.16
C GLN A 46 -18.55 -4.91 -6.96
N ASP A 47 -17.75 -4.29 -6.10
CA ASP A 47 -18.20 -3.62 -4.89
C ASP A 47 -18.57 -2.14 -5.14
N MET A 48 -18.23 -1.61 -6.32
CA MET A 48 -18.41 -0.22 -6.70
C MET A 48 -19.85 0.12 -7.09
N ILE A 49 -20.38 1.19 -6.52
CA ILE A 49 -21.67 1.76 -6.88
C ILE A 49 -21.55 2.43 -8.25
N GLN A 50 -22.32 1.94 -9.23
CA GLN A 50 -22.28 2.43 -10.60
C GLN A 50 -22.57 3.94 -10.70
N GLY A 51 -21.82 4.64 -11.56
CA GLY A 51 -21.97 6.09 -11.77
C GLY A 51 -21.31 6.99 -10.72
N THR A 52 -20.68 6.43 -9.68
CA THR A 52 -19.97 7.21 -8.65
C THR A 52 -18.49 7.44 -8.97
N TYR A 53 -17.95 6.69 -9.92
CA TYR A 53 -16.57 6.79 -10.39
C TYR A 53 -16.30 8.15 -11.04
N LYS A 54 -15.30 8.87 -10.52
CA LYS A 54 -14.87 10.19 -10.98
C LYS A 54 -13.35 10.24 -11.05
N GLU A 55 -12.86 10.87 -12.12
CA GLU A 55 -11.45 11.14 -12.35
C GLU A 55 -11.24 12.65 -12.42
N SER A 56 -10.18 13.18 -11.81
CA SER A 56 -9.88 14.63 -11.86
C SER A 56 -9.51 15.10 -13.27
N LYS A 57 -8.94 14.21 -14.09
CA LYS A 57 -8.62 14.43 -15.51
C LYS A 57 -9.14 13.25 -16.34
N HIS A 58 -9.97 13.53 -17.34
CA HIS A 58 -10.63 12.51 -18.15
C HIS A 58 -9.60 11.69 -18.97
N LYS A 59 -9.57 10.36 -18.78
CA LYS A 59 -8.71 9.36 -19.48
C LYS A 59 -7.25 9.17 -19.00
N ALA A 60 -6.83 9.69 -17.85
CA ALA A 60 -5.42 9.48 -17.41
C ALA A 60 -5.07 8.01 -17.10
N LEU A 61 -6.07 7.17 -16.77
CA LEU A 61 -5.88 5.74 -16.51
C LEU A 61 -6.23 4.83 -17.70
N LYS A 62 -6.64 5.38 -18.84
CA LYS A 62 -7.03 4.57 -20.01
C LYS A 62 -5.87 4.50 -21.00
N GLY A 63 -5.42 3.29 -21.32
CA GLY A 63 -4.27 3.04 -22.18
C GLY A 63 -2.99 2.78 -21.37
N PRO A 64 -1.83 2.68 -22.05
CA PRO A 64 -0.58 2.29 -21.39
C PRO A 64 -0.25 3.22 -20.22
N VAL A 65 0.33 2.67 -19.15
CA VAL A 65 0.76 3.46 -17.99
C VAL A 65 1.81 4.48 -18.47
N GLN A 66 1.49 5.76 -18.34
CA GLN A 66 2.40 6.87 -18.62
C GLN A 66 2.93 7.46 -17.32
N LEU A 67 3.99 8.26 -17.43
CA LEU A 67 4.55 8.97 -16.28
C LEU A 67 3.54 10.01 -15.76
N THR A 68 3.28 9.97 -14.46
CA THR A 68 2.44 10.96 -13.78
C THR A 68 3.20 12.27 -13.60
N GLU A 69 2.77 13.34 -14.28
CA GLU A 69 3.42 14.67 -14.21
C GLU A 69 2.81 15.57 -13.13
N GLU A 70 1.55 15.37 -12.78
CA GLU A 70 0.81 16.16 -11.79
C GLU A 70 -0.05 15.29 -10.89
N LEU A 71 -0.50 15.83 -9.74
CA LEU A 71 -1.44 15.13 -8.87
C LEU A 71 -2.70 14.72 -9.62
N TYR A 72 -3.05 13.44 -9.49
CA TYR A 72 -4.22 12.86 -10.12
C TYR A 72 -5.11 12.21 -9.07
N THR A 73 -6.42 12.40 -9.18
CA THR A 73 -7.38 11.94 -8.17
C THR A 73 -8.45 11.09 -8.80
N ILE A 74 -8.73 9.95 -8.17
CA ILE A 74 -9.80 9.02 -8.54
C ILE A 74 -10.68 8.87 -7.32
N SER A 75 -11.97 9.13 -7.46
CA SER A 75 -12.94 8.93 -6.39
C SER A 75 -14.03 7.98 -6.83
N MET A 76 -14.46 7.11 -5.92
CA MET A 76 -15.55 6.16 -6.15
C MET A 76 -16.27 5.89 -4.82
N GLN A 77 -17.53 5.44 -4.90
CA GLN A 77 -18.21 4.90 -3.73
C GLN A 77 -18.30 3.38 -3.86
N ILE A 78 -17.92 2.69 -2.81
CA ILE A 78 -18.03 1.24 -2.69
C ILE A 78 -18.97 0.88 -1.54
N GLU A 79 -19.69 -0.22 -1.69
CA GLU A 79 -20.54 -0.78 -0.64
C GLU A 79 -19.94 -2.12 -0.20
N GLN A 80 -19.43 -2.17 1.04
CA GLN A 80 -18.77 -3.35 1.59
C GLN A 80 -19.35 -3.65 2.96
N ASP A 81 -19.78 -4.89 3.19
CA ASP A 81 -20.39 -5.35 4.45
C ASP A 81 -21.54 -4.43 4.93
N GLY A 82 -22.36 -3.92 3.99
CA GLY A 82 -23.49 -3.02 4.26
C GLY A 82 -23.10 -1.58 4.63
N LYS A 83 -21.80 -1.23 4.57
CA LYS A 83 -21.28 0.12 4.83
C LYS A 83 -20.87 0.78 3.51
N ARG A 84 -21.27 2.04 3.34
CA ARG A 84 -20.86 2.86 2.18
C ARG A 84 -19.56 3.59 2.47
N ILE A 85 -18.59 3.45 1.57
CA ILE A 85 -17.27 4.05 1.67
C ILE A 85 -17.06 4.96 0.46
N ALA A 86 -16.80 6.24 0.68
CA ALA A 86 -16.30 7.15 -0.34
C ALA A 86 -14.77 7.06 -0.38
N LEU A 87 -14.26 6.26 -1.32
CA LEU A 87 -12.84 6.01 -1.49
C LEU A 87 -12.25 6.98 -2.52
N THR A 88 -11.16 7.65 -2.16
CA THR A 88 -10.40 8.52 -3.05
C THR A 88 -8.93 8.11 -3.08
N PHE A 89 -8.39 7.83 -4.26
CA PHE A 89 -6.96 7.68 -4.48
C PHE A 89 -6.36 8.98 -5.02
N ILE A 90 -5.22 9.37 -4.49
CA ILE A 90 -4.41 10.49 -4.96
C ILE A 90 -3.09 9.93 -5.45
N ASP A 91 -2.92 9.84 -6.77
CA ASP A 91 -1.65 9.47 -7.41
C ASP A 91 -0.74 10.70 -7.47
N THR A 92 0.51 10.55 -7.04
CA THR A 92 1.50 11.63 -7.08
C THR A 92 2.49 11.45 -8.22
N PRO A 93 3.05 12.55 -8.75
CA PRO A 93 4.21 12.47 -9.62
C PRO A 93 5.31 11.63 -8.98
N GLY A 94 6.01 10.85 -9.79
CA GLY A 94 7.08 10.01 -9.29
C GLY A 94 8.25 10.85 -8.80
N LEU A 95 8.70 10.57 -7.58
CA LEU A 95 9.89 11.23 -7.05
C LEU A 95 11.10 10.85 -7.90
N THR A 96 11.95 11.83 -8.18
CA THR A 96 13.23 11.61 -8.87
C THR A 96 14.33 11.48 -7.83
N SER A 97 15.55 11.07 -8.23
CA SER A 97 16.69 11.07 -7.30
C SER A 97 17.07 12.50 -6.87
N SER A 98 17.91 12.61 -5.83
CA SER A 98 18.51 13.87 -5.35
C SER A 98 19.08 14.71 -6.51
N PRO A 99 18.93 16.05 -6.55
CA PRO A 99 18.61 16.98 -5.44
C PRO A 99 17.15 17.47 -5.34
N THR A 100 16.27 17.12 -6.28
CA THR A 100 14.91 17.71 -6.37
C THR A 100 13.89 17.09 -5.42
N VAL A 101 14.24 15.98 -4.74
CA VAL A 101 13.35 15.26 -3.81
C VAL A 101 12.76 16.19 -2.75
N ALA A 102 13.57 17.09 -2.18
CA ALA A 102 13.12 17.98 -1.12
C ALA A 102 12.00 18.92 -1.58
N ASP A 103 12.12 19.48 -2.78
CA ASP A 103 11.10 20.37 -3.34
C ASP A 103 9.83 19.62 -3.72
N GLN A 104 9.97 18.42 -4.33
CA GLN A 104 8.84 17.54 -4.64
C GLN A 104 8.10 17.12 -3.37
N LEU A 105 8.84 16.78 -2.33
CA LEU A 105 8.28 16.38 -1.04
C LEU A 105 7.59 17.55 -0.33
N LYS A 106 8.17 18.76 -0.41
CA LYS A 106 7.53 19.99 0.07
C LYS A 106 6.22 20.28 -0.65
N TYR A 107 6.15 20.02 -1.96
CA TYR A 107 4.90 20.12 -2.70
C TYR A 107 3.83 19.13 -2.19
N ILE A 108 4.22 17.88 -1.94
CA ILE A 108 3.33 16.85 -1.39
C ILE A 108 2.86 17.20 0.03
N THR A 109 3.76 17.58 0.94
CA THR A 109 3.39 17.94 2.31
C THR A 109 2.53 19.19 2.37
N LYS A 110 2.79 20.18 1.51
CA LYS A 110 1.93 21.36 1.36
C LYS A 110 0.52 20.99 0.88
N TYR A 111 0.38 19.98 0.02
CA TYR A 111 -0.93 19.49 -0.38
C TYR A 111 -1.69 18.86 0.80
N VAL A 112 -1.01 18.07 1.65
CA VAL A 112 -1.59 17.49 2.87
C VAL A 112 -2.05 18.60 3.82
N ASP A 113 -1.17 19.58 4.10
CA ASP A 113 -1.51 20.74 4.95
C ASP A 113 -2.67 21.54 4.40
N HIS A 114 -2.77 21.68 3.09
CA HIS A 114 -3.89 22.37 2.47
C HIS A 114 -5.22 21.63 2.70
N GLN A 115 -5.22 20.30 2.82
CA GLN A 115 -6.45 19.58 3.20
C GLN A 115 -6.86 19.90 4.65
N PHE A 116 -5.90 19.96 5.58
CA PHE A 116 -6.17 20.37 6.95
C PHE A 116 -6.62 21.84 7.03
N ALA A 117 -5.99 22.73 6.26
CA ALA A 117 -6.36 24.14 6.19
C ALA A 117 -7.81 24.35 5.74
N ARG A 118 -8.30 23.52 4.80
CA ARG A 118 -9.69 23.57 4.33
C ARG A 118 -10.67 23.21 5.43
N THR A 119 -10.41 22.15 6.19
CA THR A 119 -11.23 21.75 7.33
C THR A 119 -11.21 22.82 8.42
N LEU A 120 -10.03 23.34 8.76
CA LEU A 120 -9.88 24.41 9.75
C LEU A 120 -10.63 25.69 9.34
N ALA A 121 -10.58 26.05 8.06
CA ALA A 121 -11.32 27.19 7.53
C ALA A 121 -12.83 26.98 7.62
N GLU A 122 -13.33 25.75 7.42
CA GLU A 122 -14.73 25.41 7.60
C GLU A 122 -15.16 25.46 9.07
N GLU A 123 -14.35 24.90 9.98
CA GLU A 123 -14.59 24.94 11.43
C GLU A 123 -14.61 26.36 12.00
N SER A 124 -13.82 27.25 11.39
CA SER A 124 -13.74 28.67 11.76
C SER A 124 -14.97 29.49 11.33
N LYS A 125 -15.83 28.98 10.44
CA LYS A 125 -17.04 29.69 10.02
C LYS A 125 -18.08 29.73 11.14
N VAL A 126 -18.76 30.88 11.27
CA VAL A 126 -19.89 31.07 12.20
C VAL A 126 -21.07 30.16 11.82
N ARG A 127 -21.34 30.03 10.52
CA ARG A 127 -22.33 29.08 9.99
C ARG A 127 -21.57 28.02 9.20
N ARG A 128 -21.44 26.85 9.81
CA ARG A 128 -20.73 25.70 9.26
C ARG A 128 -21.64 24.89 8.33
N ASP A 129 -21.06 24.31 7.29
CA ASP A 129 -21.75 23.33 6.46
C ASP A 129 -21.76 21.96 7.16
N ALA A 130 -22.94 21.51 7.58
CA ALA A 130 -23.12 20.19 8.17
C ALA A 130 -22.83 19.04 7.20
N LYS A 131 -22.67 19.32 5.89
CA LYS A 131 -22.35 18.35 4.84
C LYS A 131 -20.92 18.50 4.31
N ALA A 132 -20.05 19.24 5.00
CA ALA A 132 -18.65 19.33 4.62
C ALA A 132 -18.04 17.93 4.47
N LEU A 133 -17.39 17.71 3.34
CA LEU A 133 -16.75 16.43 3.01
C LEU A 133 -15.38 16.36 3.69
N ASP A 134 -15.02 15.19 4.18
CA ASP A 134 -13.70 14.94 4.75
C ASP A 134 -12.66 14.76 3.63
N THR A 135 -11.75 15.72 3.54
CA THR A 135 -10.65 15.73 2.54
C THR A 135 -9.31 15.32 3.12
N HIS A 136 -9.23 14.91 4.40
CA HIS A 136 -7.97 14.55 5.04
C HIS A 136 -7.36 13.31 4.39
N ILE A 137 -6.02 13.28 4.32
CA ILE A 137 -5.29 12.13 3.81
C ILE A 137 -5.11 11.13 4.94
N HIS A 138 -5.86 10.03 4.86
CA HIS A 138 -5.98 9.05 5.92
C HIS A 138 -4.83 8.04 5.95
N ALA A 139 -4.29 7.74 4.77
CA ALA A 139 -3.13 6.87 4.60
C ALA A 139 -2.28 7.35 3.42
N CYS A 140 -0.97 7.25 3.58
CA CYS A 140 0.01 7.47 2.53
C CYS A 140 0.77 6.16 2.28
N LEU A 141 0.53 5.55 1.12
CA LEU A 141 1.27 4.36 0.71
C LEU A 141 2.60 4.80 0.12
N TYR A 142 3.70 4.49 0.82
CA TYR A 142 5.04 4.80 0.34
C TYR A 142 5.63 3.61 -0.40
N PHE A 143 5.72 3.73 -1.73
CA PHE A 143 6.31 2.73 -2.61
C PHE A 143 7.83 2.86 -2.61
N MET A 144 8.47 1.76 -2.23
CA MET A 144 9.90 1.53 -2.26
C MET A 144 10.24 0.54 -3.37
N GLY A 145 11.46 0.68 -3.89
CA GLY A 145 11.98 -0.14 -4.97
C GLY A 145 12.60 -1.41 -4.43
N ALA A 146 12.48 -2.48 -5.19
CA ALA A 146 13.19 -3.74 -4.96
C ALA A 146 14.71 -3.67 -5.25
N SER A 147 15.23 -2.53 -5.70
CA SER A 147 16.61 -2.39 -6.18
C SER A 147 17.67 -2.50 -5.08
N CYS A 148 17.30 -2.26 -3.81
CA CYS A 148 18.23 -2.29 -2.69
C CYS A 148 17.85 -3.40 -1.71
N ILE A 149 18.54 -4.55 -1.79
CA ILE A 149 18.37 -5.65 -0.82
C ILE A 149 18.99 -5.30 0.54
N GLN A 150 19.76 -4.21 0.63
CA GLN A 150 20.49 -3.80 1.83
C GLN A 150 19.66 -3.00 2.85
N GLY A 151 18.39 -2.71 2.58
CA GLY A 151 17.52 -1.96 3.49
C GLY A 151 17.10 -0.60 2.93
N LEU A 152 16.74 0.31 3.83
CA LEU A 152 16.29 1.65 3.47
C LEU A 152 17.43 2.52 2.94
N THR A 153 17.24 3.14 1.78
CA THR A 153 18.17 4.16 1.30
C THR A 153 18.06 5.44 2.14
N ASP A 154 19.08 6.29 2.12
CA ASP A 154 19.04 7.59 2.81
C ASP A 154 17.91 8.48 2.27
N VAL A 155 17.59 8.36 0.98
CA VAL A 155 16.49 9.06 0.34
C VAL A 155 15.15 8.55 0.88
N ASP A 156 14.96 7.24 0.94
CA ASP A 156 13.74 6.64 1.52
C ASP A 156 13.56 7.03 2.98
N ARG A 157 14.65 6.99 3.77
CA ARG A 157 14.64 7.40 5.18
C ARG A 157 14.20 8.85 5.34
N PHE A 158 14.75 9.76 4.53
CA PHE A 158 14.37 11.17 4.55
C PHE A 158 12.90 11.36 4.19
N ILE A 159 12.42 10.69 3.12
CA ILE A 159 11.03 10.80 2.68
C ILE A 159 10.07 10.26 3.74
N LEU A 160 10.35 9.07 4.28
CA LEU A 160 9.52 8.44 5.31
C LEU A 160 9.39 9.34 6.53
N LYS A 161 10.50 9.91 7.04
CA LYS A 161 10.48 10.81 8.21
C LYS A 161 9.65 12.07 7.98
N VAL A 162 9.72 12.65 6.78
CA VAL A 162 8.98 13.88 6.46
C VAL A 162 7.48 13.59 6.26
N LEU A 163 7.13 12.49 5.58
CA LEU A 163 5.73 12.11 5.36
C LEU A 163 5.06 11.65 6.66
N SER A 164 5.75 10.87 7.48
CA SER A 164 5.22 10.31 8.72
C SER A 164 4.88 11.36 9.77
N ALA A 165 5.43 12.57 9.65
CA ALA A 165 5.06 13.70 10.50
C ALA A 165 3.69 14.32 10.17
N ARG A 166 3.06 13.95 9.04
CA ARG A 166 1.84 14.59 8.51
C ARG A 166 0.70 13.63 8.20
N THR A 167 0.96 12.34 8.07
CA THR A 167 -0.05 11.34 7.73
C THR A 167 0.44 9.94 8.09
N ASN A 168 -0.49 8.99 8.17
CA ASN A 168 -0.19 7.58 8.39
C ASN A 168 0.54 6.97 7.20
N VAL A 169 1.85 6.77 7.32
CA VAL A 169 2.65 6.19 6.24
C VAL A 169 2.68 4.67 6.35
N ILE A 170 2.27 3.98 5.28
CA ILE A 170 2.33 2.53 5.15
C ILE A 170 3.40 2.19 4.09
N PRO A 171 4.52 1.55 4.48
CA PRO A 171 5.57 1.18 3.55
C PRO A 171 5.16 -0.01 2.68
N VAL A 172 5.38 0.11 1.37
CA VAL A 172 5.02 -0.88 0.35
C VAL A 172 6.23 -1.11 -0.57
N ILE A 173 6.57 -2.37 -0.82
CA ILE A 173 7.58 -2.77 -1.81
C ILE A 173 6.84 -3.01 -3.12
N GLY A 174 7.10 -2.16 -4.11
CA GLY A 174 6.55 -2.31 -5.46
C GLY A 174 7.35 -3.30 -6.29
N LYS A 175 6.73 -3.82 -7.36
CA LYS A 175 7.35 -4.76 -8.31
C LYS A 175 8.01 -5.96 -7.60
N ALA A 176 7.30 -6.55 -6.64
CA ALA A 176 7.81 -7.67 -5.83
C ALA A 176 8.17 -8.92 -6.67
N ASP A 177 7.64 -9.03 -7.88
CA ASP A 177 8.00 -10.02 -8.90
C ASP A 177 9.46 -9.92 -9.39
N THR A 178 10.18 -8.84 -9.04
CA THR A 178 11.61 -8.69 -9.34
C THR A 178 12.53 -9.34 -8.30
N LEU A 179 11.98 -9.79 -7.17
CA LEU A 179 12.73 -10.40 -6.07
C LEU A 179 12.34 -11.87 -5.92
N THR A 180 13.29 -12.70 -5.49
CA THR A 180 12.97 -14.05 -5.01
C THR A 180 12.33 -13.99 -3.63
N THR A 181 11.58 -15.02 -3.23
CA THR A 181 10.96 -15.11 -1.89
C THR A 181 11.98 -14.90 -0.77
N ALA A 182 13.18 -15.50 -0.90
CA ALA A 182 14.26 -15.35 0.08
C ALA A 182 14.80 -13.91 0.14
N GLN A 183 14.93 -13.24 -1.01
CA GLN A 183 15.34 -11.83 -1.06
C GLN A 183 14.28 -10.91 -0.45
N THR A 184 13.01 -11.16 -0.75
CA THR A 184 11.89 -10.41 -0.20
C THR A 184 11.82 -10.54 1.33
N GLU A 185 11.93 -11.75 1.87
CA GLU A 185 11.95 -11.96 3.33
C GLU A 185 13.12 -11.25 4.00
N LYS A 186 14.32 -11.35 3.41
CA LYS A 186 15.50 -10.64 3.90
C LYS A 186 15.26 -9.12 3.89
N LEU A 187 14.76 -8.58 2.78
CA LEU A 187 14.48 -7.16 2.63
C LEU A 187 13.42 -6.67 3.62
N LYS A 188 12.33 -7.42 3.82
CA LYS A 188 11.29 -7.11 4.82
C LYS A 188 11.90 -7.01 6.22
N LYS A 189 12.75 -7.98 6.61
CA LYS A 189 13.43 -7.99 7.92
C LYS A 189 14.34 -6.77 8.08
N THR A 190 15.17 -6.47 7.07
CA THR A 190 16.08 -5.31 7.12
C THR A 190 15.31 -3.99 7.19
N ILE A 191 14.27 -3.80 6.37
CA ILE A 191 13.45 -2.58 6.43
C ILE A 191 12.76 -2.43 7.79
N LYS A 192 12.23 -3.50 8.39
CA LYS A 192 11.65 -3.44 9.74
C LYS A 192 12.69 -2.97 10.77
N LYS A 193 13.87 -3.57 10.77
CA LYS A 193 14.98 -3.19 11.67
C LYS A 193 15.39 -1.73 11.45
N ASP A 194 15.46 -1.27 10.21
CA ASP A 194 15.82 0.12 9.90
C ASP A 194 14.76 1.11 10.40
N ILE A 195 13.47 0.80 10.20
CA ILE A 195 12.33 1.64 10.61
C ILE A 195 12.21 1.72 12.13
N PHE A 196 12.14 0.57 12.81
CA PHE A 196 11.76 0.50 14.22
C PHE A 196 12.95 0.63 15.16
N ASP A 197 14.08 -0.02 14.87
CA ASP A 197 15.20 -0.07 15.81
C ASP A 197 16.24 1.00 15.51
N THR A 198 16.65 1.09 14.25
CA THR A 198 17.83 1.88 13.85
C THR A 198 17.53 3.36 13.69
N HIS A 199 16.39 3.71 13.07
CA HIS A 199 16.07 5.11 12.75
C HIS A 199 14.84 5.66 13.44
N ARG A 200 14.07 4.81 14.14
CA ARG A 200 12.90 5.18 14.94
C ARG A 200 11.95 6.07 14.13
N ILE A 201 11.56 5.59 12.95
CA ILE A 201 10.70 6.33 12.02
C ILE A 201 9.24 6.06 12.42
N PRO A 202 8.45 7.09 12.76
CA PRO A 202 7.09 6.90 13.28
C PRO A 202 6.09 6.64 12.15
N VAL A 203 6.27 5.54 11.42
CA VAL A 203 5.31 5.05 10.41
C VAL A 203 4.05 4.50 11.08
N TYR A 204 3.00 4.21 10.31
CA TYR A 204 1.79 3.61 10.87
C TYR A 204 2.12 2.28 11.59
N GLY A 205 1.65 2.14 12.83
CA GLY A 205 1.97 1.02 13.74
C GLY A 205 3.14 1.28 14.70
N TYR A 206 3.81 2.43 14.61
CA TYR A 206 4.77 2.87 15.63
C TYR A 206 4.02 3.39 16.87
N ILE A 207 4.33 2.86 18.05
CA ILE A 207 3.67 3.22 19.31
C ILE A 207 4.64 4.03 20.16
N GLU A 208 4.52 5.35 20.17
CA GLU A 208 5.39 6.19 21.01
C GLU A 208 5.32 5.71 22.47
N GLU A 209 6.48 5.36 23.04
CA GLU A 209 6.60 5.13 24.47
C GLU A 209 6.37 6.48 25.15
N GLU A 210 5.30 6.60 25.92
CA GLU A 210 5.19 7.71 26.87
C GLU A 210 6.38 7.53 27.81
N ASN A 211 7.36 8.42 27.70
CA ASN A 211 8.45 8.49 28.67
C ASN A 211 7.79 8.93 29.97
N ASP A 212 7.27 7.98 30.73
CA ASP A 212 6.82 8.18 32.11
C ASP A 212 8.03 8.78 32.81
N GLY A 213 7.99 10.10 32.98
CA GLY A 213 9.04 10.83 33.64
C GLY A 213 9.09 10.36 35.08
N ASP A 214 10.01 9.44 35.35
CA ASP A 214 10.76 9.20 36.59
C ASP A 214 11.27 7.75 36.52
N ASP A 215 12.44 7.56 35.92
CA ASP A 215 13.27 6.40 36.20
C ASP A 215 14.73 6.87 36.35
N ASP A 216 15.02 7.41 37.53
CA ASP A 216 16.32 7.20 38.18
C ASP A 216 16.46 5.69 38.47
N HIS A 217 16.52 4.86 37.43
CA HIS A 217 16.97 3.48 37.54
C HIS A 217 18.48 3.51 37.46
N ASP A 218 19.08 3.32 38.64
CA ASP A 218 20.50 3.07 38.84
C ASP A 218 21.06 2.16 37.73
N GLU A 219 22.11 2.63 37.05
CA GLU A 219 22.91 1.87 36.07
C GLU A 219 23.70 0.76 36.77
N ASP A 220 23.02 -0.22 37.38
CA ASP A 220 23.66 -1.39 37.98
C ASP A 220 22.76 -2.62 37.75
N ASP A 221 22.83 -3.22 36.57
CA ASP A 221 22.75 -4.68 36.41
C ASP A 221 23.34 -5.10 35.05
N ASP A 222 24.63 -5.43 35.09
CA ASP A 222 25.33 -6.24 34.09
C ASP A 222 24.71 -7.66 34.03
N ASP A 223 23.71 -7.88 33.17
CA ASP A 223 23.36 -9.22 32.68
C ASP A 223 23.47 -9.28 31.14
N ASP A 224 24.71 -9.40 30.68
CA ASP A 224 25.11 -9.37 29.27
C ASP A 224 24.95 -10.75 28.59
N SER A 225 23.75 -11.35 28.70
CA SER A 225 23.43 -12.64 28.05
C SER A 225 22.10 -12.70 27.30
N VAL A 226 21.42 -11.57 27.11
CA VAL A 226 20.23 -11.51 26.24
C VAL A 226 20.65 -11.12 24.82
N SER A 227 20.31 -11.94 23.83
CA SER A 227 20.67 -11.70 22.44
C SER A 227 20.13 -10.34 21.93
N GLU A 228 20.91 -9.58 21.16
CA GLU A 228 20.51 -8.27 20.60
C GLU A 228 19.18 -8.31 19.81
N GLU A 229 18.72 -9.49 19.36
CA GLU A 229 17.45 -9.67 18.65
C GLU A 229 16.21 -9.64 19.57
N GLU A 230 16.34 -10.07 20.84
CA GLU A 230 15.22 -10.09 21.80
C GLU A 230 14.92 -8.71 22.39
N ASN A 231 15.86 -7.78 22.30
CA ASN A 231 15.71 -6.41 22.81
C ASN A 231 15.28 -5.38 21.74
N SER A 232 14.88 -5.83 20.55
CA SER A 232 14.31 -4.96 19.50
C SER A 232 13.01 -4.32 20.01
N TYR A 233 12.83 -3.03 19.71
CA TYR A 233 11.61 -2.31 20.08
C TYR A 233 10.39 -2.88 19.38
N LEU A 234 10.54 -3.35 18.14
CA LEU A 234 9.47 -4.03 17.45
C LEU A 234 9.06 -5.30 18.20
N SER A 235 10.02 -6.08 18.70
CA SER A 235 9.74 -7.29 19.49
C SER A 235 9.00 -6.96 20.79
N ARG A 236 9.41 -5.91 21.52
CA ARG A 236 8.71 -5.43 22.72
C ARG A 236 7.28 -5.00 22.39
N THR A 237 7.10 -4.23 21.32
CA THR A 237 5.77 -3.79 20.85
C THR A 237 4.87 -4.96 20.49
N ILE A 238 5.42 -5.96 19.78
CA ILE A 238 4.70 -7.19 19.42
C ILE A 238 4.27 -7.95 20.67
N ASN A 239 5.18 -8.14 21.64
CA ASN A 239 4.87 -8.85 22.88
C ASN A 239 3.78 -8.13 23.69
N PHE A 240 3.86 -6.81 23.81
CA PHE A 240 2.83 -6.00 24.46
C PHE A 240 1.45 -6.15 23.80
N LEU A 241 1.41 -6.13 22.45
CA LEU A 241 0.17 -6.34 21.72
C LEU A 241 -0.36 -7.77 21.87
N MET A 242 0.52 -8.77 21.91
CA MET A 242 0.14 -10.16 22.17
C MET A 242 -0.51 -10.31 23.55
N GLU A 243 0.06 -9.70 24.59
CA GLU A 243 -0.51 -9.69 25.94
C GLU A 243 -1.91 -9.04 25.95
N CYS A 244 -2.07 -7.89 25.29
CA CYS A 244 -3.39 -7.24 25.15
C CYS A 244 -4.43 -8.15 24.46
N VAL A 245 -4.00 -8.95 23.47
CA VAL A 245 -4.90 -9.89 22.77
C VAL A 245 -5.28 -11.05 23.67
N GLU A 246 -4.35 -11.59 24.46
CA GLU A 246 -4.59 -12.73 25.34
C GLU A 246 -5.43 -12.37 26.57
N GLU A 247 -5.18 -11.21 27.17
CA GLU A 247 -5.86 -10.77 28.40
C GLU A 247 -7.22 -10.12 28.10
N ASP A 248 -7.24 -9.12 27.21
CA ASP A 248 -8.41 -8.25 26.99
C ASP A 248 -9.27 -8.67 25.79
N LYS A 249 -8.79 -9.62 24.96
CA LYS A 249 -9.41 -9.97 23.66
C LYS A 249 -9.62 -8.74 22.77
N ASP A 250 -8.65 -7.82 22.81
CA ASP A 250 -8.70 -6.58 22.05
C ASP A 250 -8.56 -6.87 20.54
N GLU A 251 -9.65 -6.65 19.79
CA GLU A 251 -9.70 -6.87 18.34
C GLU A 251 -8.78 -5.90 17.57
N ASP A 252 -8.60 -4.67 18.08
CA ASP A 252 -7.76 -3.65 17.45
C ASP A 252 -6.27 -3.98 17.67
N ALA A 253 -5.92 -4.48 18.85
CA ALA A 253 -4.58 -5.00 19.14
C ALA A 253 -4.25 -6.20 18.22
N HIS A 254 -5.21 -7.11 18.02
CA HIS A 254 -5.05 -8.23 17.11
C HIS A 254 -4.84 -7.79 15.66
N ALA A 255 -5.62 -6.80 15.19
CA ALA A 255 -5.44 -6.24 13.86
C ALA A 255 -4.06 -5.57 13.71
N MET A 256 -3.61 -4.81 14.72
CA MET A 256 -2.28 -4.19 14.71
C MET A 256 -1.16 -5.21 14.69
N LEU A 257 -1.28 -6.29 15.45
CA LEU A 257 -0.33 -7.40 15.44
C LEU A 257 -0.25 -8.05 14.04
N GLU A 258 -1.39 -8.32 13.39
CA GLU A 258 -1.44 -8.85 12.02
C GLU A 258 -0.72 -7.91 11.03
N TYR A 259 -0.95 -6.60 11.16
CA TYR A 259 -0.29 -5.60 10.33
C TYR A 259 1.23 -5.55 10.54
N LEU A 260 1.71 -5.51 11.80
CA LEU A 260 3.14 -5.44 12.13
C LEU A 260 3.90 -6.68 11.66
N HIS A 261 3.28 -7.86 11.70
CA HIS A 261 3.87 -9.06 11.13
C HIS A 261 3.99 -8.98 9.60
N ALA A 262 3.00 -8.40 8.93
CA ALA A 262 2.93 -8.38 7.46
C ALA A 262 3.72 -7.26 6.77
N MET A 263 3.86 -6.09 7.40
CA MET A 263 4.56 -4.94 6.81
C MET A 263 6.04 -5.22 6.55
N PRO A 264 6.73 -4.52 5.63
CA PRO A 264 6.14 -3.79 4.52
C PRO A 264 5.45 -4.75 3.53
N PHE A 265 4.34 -4.30 2.93
CA PHE A 265 3.58 -5.12 1.98
C PHE A 265 4.28 -5.22 0.62
N THR A 266 4.29 -6.40 0.02
CA THR A 266 4.85 -6.63 -1.32
C THR A 266 3.75 -6.71 -2.36
N VAL A 267 3.70 -5.75 -3.27
CA VAL A 267 2.61 -5.62 -4.24
C VAL A 267 3.08 -5.75 -5.69
N ILE A 268 2.21 -6.34 -6.50
CA ILE A 268 2.42 -6.54 -7.94
C ILE A 268 1.20 -5.99 -8.65
N GLY A 269 1.40 -5.08 -9.60
CA GLY A 269 0.33 -4.58 -10.47
C GLY A 269 0.08 -5.54 -11.63
N TYR A 270 -1.16 -5.61 -12.12
CA TYR A 270 -1.46 -6.43 -13.30
C TYR A 270 -0.95 -5.78 -14.58
N GLU A 271 -0.77 -6.60 -15.62
CA GLU A 271 -0.36 -6.16 -16.95
C GLU A 271 -1.58 -5.79 -17.80
N GLU A 272 -1.52 -4.62 -18.44
CA GLU A 272 -2.54 -4.15 -19.37
C GLU A 272 -2.12 -4.43 -20.81
N ASP A 273 -3.09 -4.83 -21.62
CA ASP A 273 -2.94 -4.85 -23.07
C ASP A 273 -2.72 -3.42 -23.60
N LEU A 274 -1.66 -3.24 -24.40
CA LEU A 274 -1.18 -1.93 -24.87
C LEU A 274 -2.18 -1.22 -25.79
N GLU A 275 -3.04 -1.96 -26.49
CA GLU A 275 -4.06 -1.40 -27.39
C GLU A 275 -5.39 -1.11 -26.68
N SER A 276 -5.84 -2.00 -25.79
CA SER A 276 -7.16 -1.87 -25.14
C SER A 276 -7.14 -1.24 -23.75
N GLY A 277 -5.97 -1.17 -23.09
CA GLY A 277 -5.83 -0.72 -21.70
C GLY A 277 -6.64 -1.58 -20.71
N ARG A 278 -6.95 -2.82 -21.10
CA ARG A 278 -7.66 -3.80 -20.25
C ARG A 278 -6.66 -4.78 -19.66
N PRO A 279 -6.94 -5.36 -18.49
CA PRO A 279 -6.14 -6.45 -17.96
C PRO A 279 -6.00 -7.57 -18.98
N ILE A 280 -4.77 -8.05 -19.19
CA ILE A 280 -4.55 -9.26 -19.98
C ILE A 280 -5.26 -10.42 -19.28
N GLN A 281 -6.19 -11.07 -19.97
CA GLN A 281 -6.88 -12.23 -19.42
C GLN A 281 -5.94 -13.43 -19.40
N LEU A 282 -5.56 -13.84 -18.19
CA LEU A 282 -4.77 -15.04 -17.96
C LEU A 282 -5.72 -16.24 -17.83
N LEU A 283 -5.44 -17.31 -18.56
CA LEU A 283 -6.29 -18.50 -18.59
C LEU A 283 -6.12 -19.31 -17.29
N PRO A 284 -7.21 -19.79 -16.65
CA PRO A 284 -7.11 -20.65 -15.47
C PRO A 284 -6.36 -21.94 -15.82
N GLY A 285 -5.17 -22.14 -15.23
CA GLY A 285 -4.31 -23.31 -15.46
C GLY A 285 -2.83 -22.98 -15.70
N GLU A 286 -2.51 -21.74 -16.08
CA GLU A 286 -1.11 -21.31 -16.30
C GLU A 286 -0.38 -20.91 -15.01
N ALA A 287 -1.11 -20.59 -13.94
CA ALA A 287 -0.53 -20.16 -12.66
C ALA A 287 0.02 -21.32 -11.79
N SER A 288 -0.23 -22.58 -12.17
CA SER A 288 0.11 -23.76 -11.36
C SER A 288 1.24 -24.63 -11.92
N SER A 289 1.96 -24.21 -12.97
CA SER A 289 3.14 -24.95 -13.41
C SER A 289 4.34 -24.61 -12.52
N GLN A 290 4.61 -25.45 -11.52
CA GLN A 290 5.95 -25.53 -10.93
C GLN A 290 6.97 -25.81 -12.04
N PRO A 291 8.18 -25.20 -12.01
CA PRO A 291 9.21 -25.51 -12.99
C PRO A 291 9.71 -26.94 -12.77
N SER A 292 9.19 -27.88 -13.54
CA SER A 292 9.75 -29.22 -13.63
C SER A 292 11.04 -29.19 -14.44
N SER A 293 12.10 -29.71 -13.83
CA SER A 293 13.39 -30.13 -14.37
C SER A 293 14.39 -29.06 -14.84
N ALA A 294 15.54 -29.12 -14.16
CA ALA A 294 16.80 -28.48 -14.49
C ALA A 294 17.21 -28.70 -15.95
N VAL A 295 17.51 -27.60 -16.65
CA VAL A 295 18.27 -27.63 -17.90
C VAL A 295 19.71 -27.31 -17.55
N SER A 296 20.56 -28.32 -17.69
CA SER A 296 22.01 -28.24 -17.49
C SER A 296 22.62 -27.27 -18.51
N LEU A 297 23.34 -26.27 -18.00
CA LEU A 297 24.20 -25.39 -18.79
C LEU A 297 25.50 -26.13 -19.13
N THR A 298 25.72 -26.46 -20.40
CA THR A 298 27.05 -26.76 -20.94
C THR A 298 27.27 -26.03 -22.26
N ASP A 299 28.18 -25.06 -22.16
CA ASP A 299 29.06 -24.40 -23.13
C ASP A 299 28.57 -23.65 -24.38
N PRO A 300 29.17 -22.47 -24.67
CA PRO A 300 28.92 -21.66 -25.86
C PRO A 300 29.93 -21.98 -26.97
N GLY A 301 29.44 -22.20 -28.19
CA GLY A 301 30.30 -22.46 -29.34
C GLY A 301 29.71 -21.93 -30.65
N TYR A 302 30.33 -20.86 -31.14
CA TYR A 302 30.50 -20.48 -32.55
C TYR A 302 29.30 -20.07 -33.43
N TYR A 303 29.45 -18.87 -33.98
CA TYR A 303 28.78 -18.35 -35.17
C TYR A 303 29.07 -19.22 -36.40
N SER A 304 28.05 -19.50 -37.22
CA SER A 304 28.16 -19.37 -38.69
C SER A 304 26.79 -19.20 -39.34
N GLU A 305 26.67 -18.14 -40.13
CA GLU A 305 25.60 -17.91 -41.10
C GLU A 305 25.58 -18.99 -42.19
N SER A 306 24.39 -19.31 -42.72
CA SER A 306 24.20 -19.76 -44.10
C SER A 306 22.76 -19.52 -44.55
N ILE A 307 22.65 -18.75 -45.63
CA ILE A 307 21.45 -18.45 -46.43
C ILE A 307 21.07 -19.67 -47.28
N GLY A 308 19.77 -19.93 -47.50
CA GLY A 308 19.35 -20.88 -48.54
C GLY A 308 17.87 -21.29 -48.61
N SER A 309 17.05 -20.45 -49.25
CA SER A 309 15.97 -20.76 -50.21
C SER A 309 14.87 -21.83 -49.96
N ILE A 310 13.62 -21.33 -49.95
CA ILE A 310 12.44 -21.68 -50.79
C ILE A 310 12.01 -23.17 -50.89
N ALA A 311 10.81 -23.46 -50.37
CA ALA A 311 9.77 -24.20 -51.10
C ALA A 311 8.39 -24.04 -50.44
N SER A 312 7.43 -23.56 -51.22
CA SER A 312 6.00 -23.47 -50.91
C SER A 312 5.32 -24.84 -51.03
N SER A 313 4.34 -25.13 -50.17
CA SER A 313 3.16 -25.90 -50.56
C SER A 313 1.98 -25.58 -49.65
N GLU A 314 0.90 -25.10 -50.26
CA GLU A 314 -0.44 -25.02 -49.69
C GLU A 314 -1.18 -26.37 -49.87
N ILE A 315 -2.16 -26.64 -48.98
CA ILE A 315 -3.53 -27.17 -49.23
C ILE A 315 -4.01 -28.08 -48.07
N SER A 316 -4.74 -27.43 -47.14
CA SER A 316 -6.12 -27.73 -46.65
C SER A 316 -6.46 -29.09 -45.94
N PRO A 317 -7.70 -29.31 -45.44
CA PRO A 317 -8.00 -29.31 -43.99
C PRO A 317 -8.73 -30.60 -43.50
N ASN A 318 -9.10 -30.63 -42.21
CA ASN A 318 -10.01 -31.56 -41.51
C ASN A 318 -9.37 -32.67 -40.65
N SER A 319 -9.53 -32.55 -39.33
CA SER A 319 -10.31 -33.53 -38.54
C SER A 319 -10.59 -32.92 -37.16
N SER A 320 -11.85 -32.64 -36.89
CA SER A 320 -12.68 -33.43 -35.98
C SER A 320 -12.55 -33.01 -34.52
N LYS A 321 -13.53 -32.20 -34.13
CA LYS A 321 -13.96 -31.90 -32.77
C LYS A 321 -13.95 -33.17 -31.91
N SER A 322 -13.28 -33.13 -30.76
CA SER A 322 -13.73 -33.87 -29.59
C SER A 322 -13.94 -32.90 -28.45
N SER A 323 -15.21 -32.61 -28.22
CA SER A 323 -15.75 -31.86 -27.10
C SER A 323 -15.68 -32.73 -25.85
N ILE A 324 -14.79 -32.41 -24.92
CA ILE A 324 -14.95 -32.83 -23.52
C ILE A 324 -15.67 -31.70 -22.83
N VAL A 325 -16.99 -31.86 -22.72
CA VAL A 325 -17.86 -31.07 -21.87
C VAL A 325 -17.69 -31.58 -20.44
N SER A 326 -16.95 -30.87 -19.60
CA SER A 326 -17.06 -31.02 -18.15
C SER A 326 -17.90 -29.87 -17.61
N HIS A 327 -19.11 -30.21 -17.16
CA HIS A 327 -19.97 -29.33 -16.38
C HIS A 327 -19.32 -29.10 -15.01
N GLY A 328 -18.93 -27.87 -14.75
CA GLY A 328 -18.52 -27.38 -13.44
C GLY A 328 -18.80 -25.89 -13.39
N MET A 329 -19.95 -25.53 -12.81
CA MET A 329 -20.39 -24.15 -12.61
C MET A 329 -19.48 -23.50 -11.55
N GLY A 330 -18.35 -22.94 -11.99
CA GLY A 330 -17.48 -22.07 -11.22
C GLY A 330 -17.29 -20.80 -12.03
N SER A 331 -17.56 -19.64 -11.43
CA SER A 331 -17.30 -18.35 -12.07
C SER A 331 -15.86 -18.33 -12.61
N THR A 332 -15.69 -18.02 -13.90
CA THR A 332 -14.38 -17.72 -14.49
C THR A 332 -13.81 -16.51 -13.77
N LYS A 333 -13.07 -16.72 -12.68
CA LYS A 333 -12.33 -15.67 -11.99
C LYS A 333 -11.30 -15.16 -13.00
N HIS A 334 -11.53 -13.94 -13.49
CA HIS A 334 -10.54 -13.21 -14.26
C HIS A 334 -9.26 -13.11 -13.41
N LEU A 335 -8.21 -13.76 -13.86
CA LEU A 335 -6.93 -13.78 -13.17
C LEU A 335 -6.18 -12.50 -13.55
N LEU A 336 -6.06 -11.58 -12.59
CA LEU A 336 -5.30 -10.35 -12.75
C LEU A 336 -3.86 -10.63 -12.39
N GLY A 337 -2.94 -10.37 -13.30
CA GLY A 337 -1.54 -10.72 -13.10
C GLY A 337 -0.64 -10.21 -14.20
N ARG A 338 0.61 -10.67 -14.17
CA ARG A 338 1.62 -10.39 -15.20
C ARG A 338 2.07 -11.70 -15.84
N ARG A 339 2.32 -11.69 -17.14
CA ARG A 339 2.84 -12.87 -17.86
C ARG A 339 4.32 -12.69 -18.17
N TYR A 340 5.11 -13.67 -17.78
CA TYR A 340 6.51 -13.79 -18.14
C TYR A 340 6.73 -15.01 -19.05
N PRO A 341 7.84 -15.07 -19.81
CA PRO A 341 8.17 -16.26 -20.60
C PRO A 341 8.26 -17.55 -19.76
N TRP A 342 8.58 -17.43 -18.47
CA TRP A 342 8.75 -18.55 -17.54
C TRP A 342 7.56 -18.80 -16.62
N GLY A 343 6.48 -18.02 -16.70
CA GLY A 343 5.31 -18.24 -15.86
C GLY A 343 4.39 -17.03 -15.70
N VAL A 344 3.33 -17.21 -14.91
CA VAL A 344 2.30 -16.20 -14.66
C VAL A 344 2.28 -15.84 -13.18
N VAL A 345 2.28 -14.54 -12.90
CA VAL A 345 2.23 -14.01 -11.53
C VAL A 345 0.85 -13.41 -11.28
N ASP A 346 0.03 -14.13 -10.52
CA ASP A 346 -1.29 -13.67 -10.07
C ASP A 346 -1.18 -12.65 -8.93
N CYS A 347 -1.78 -11.47 -9.12
CA CYS A 347 -1.86 -10.39 -8.12
C CYS A 347 -2.71 -10.76 -6.90
N TYR A 348 -3.67 -11.67 -7.03
CA TYR A 348 -4.54 -12.10 -5.93
C TYR A 348 -4.03 -13.34 -5.20
N ASN A 349 -2.95 -13.96 -5.67
CA ASN A 349 -2.36 -15.09 -4.97
C ASN A 349 -1.50 -14.59 -3.79
N PRO A 350 -1.82 -14.96 -2.53
CA PRO A 350 -1.04 -14.55 -1.36
C PRO A 350 0.41 -15.04 -1.37
N SER A 351 0.71 -16.12 -2.10
CA SER A 351 2.10 -16.60 -2.27
C SER A 351 2.92 -15.70 -3.21
N HIS A 352 2.27 -14.86 -4.01
CA HIS A 352 2.92 -13.97 -4.97
C HIS A 352 2.88 -12.51 -4.54
N SER A 353 1.78 -12.06 -3.92
CA SER A 353 1.57 -10.66 -3.56
C SER A 353 0.70 -10.51 -2.32
N ASP A 354 1.04 -9.50 -1.51
CA ASP A 354 0.27 -9.05 -0.35
C ASP A 354 -0.90 -8.12 -0.73
N PHE A 355 -1.27 -8.03 -2.02
CA PHE A 355 -2.31 -7.12 -2.50
C PHE A 355 -3.65 -7.31 -1.76
N LEU A 356 -4.06 -8.56 -1.52
CA LEU A 356 -5.30 -8.84 -0.78
C LEU A 356 -5.21 -8.38 0.69
N LEU A 357 -4.02 -8.47 1.28
CA LEU A 357 -3.79 -8.07 2.65
C LEU A 357 -3.83 -6.55 2.80
N ILE A 358 -3.16 -5.80 1.91
CA ILE A 358 -3.25 -4.34 1.92
C ILE A 358 -4.68 -3.85 1.60
N LYS A 359 -5.43 -4.54 0.73
CA LYS A 359 -6.88 -4.27 0.51
C LYS A 359 -7.68 -4.48 1.80
N LYS A 360 -7.45 -5.58 2.52
CA LYS A 360 -8.10 -5.88 3.82
C LYS A 360 -7.76 -4.80 4.86
N VAL A 361 -6.48 -4.43 4.99
CA VAL A 361 -6.00 -3.41 5.91
C VAL A 361 -6.68 -2.07 5.67
N LEU A 362 -6.67 -1.60 4.42
CA LEU A 362 -7.18 -0.28 4.06
C LEU A 362 -8.71 -0.16 4.15
N LEU A 363 -9.45 -1.20 3.74
CA LEU A 363 -10.91 -1.11 3.61
C LEU A 363 -11.67 -1.67 4.82
N LYS A 364 -11.07 -2.63 5.53
CA LYS A 364 -11.74 -3.40 6.57
C LYS A 364 -11.14 -3.18 7.96
N THR A 365 -9.93 -3.69 8.21
CA THR A 365 -9.40 -3.80 9.57
C THR A 365 -8.90 -2.47 10.15
N HIS A 366 -8.10 -1.70 9.41
CA HIS A 366 -7.46 -0.48 9.95
C HIS A 366 -8.14 0.82 9.51
N ARG A 367 -9.17 0.77 8.67
CA ARG A 367 -9.79 1.96 8.07
C ARG A 367 -10.18 3.00 9.11
N GLU A 368 -10.86 2.59 10.18
CA GLU A 368 -11.34 3.54 11.17
C GLU A 368 -10.20 4.07 12.04
N MET A 369 -9.24 3.21 12.41
CA MET A 369 -8.03 3.60 13.14
C MET A 369 -7.23 4.65 12.35
N LEU A 370 -7.02 4.45 11.05
CA LEU A 370 -6.36 5.41 10.17
C LEU A 370 -7.08 6.76 10.16
N ARG A 371 -8.41 6.77 10.17
CA ARG A 371 -9.22 8.00 10.20
C ARG A 371 -9.09 8.73 11.53
N ILE A 372 -9.20 8.00 12.62
CA ILE A 372 -9.10 8.54 13.98
C ILE A 372 -7.70 9.11 14.19
N ASP A 373 -6.65 8.38 13.86
CA ASP A 373 -5.26 8.83 13.99
C ASP A 373 -4.99 10.09 13.13
N THR A 374 -5.53 10.13 11.91
CA THR A 374 -5.49 11.33 11.05
C THR A 374 -6.07 12.56 11.72
N PHE A 375 -7.21 12.40 12.40
CA PHE A 375 -7.88 13.50 13.07
C PHE A 375 -7.18 13.89 14.38
N GLU A 376 -6.98 12.92 15.27
CA GLU A 376 -6.50 13.14 16.64
C GLU A 376 -5.02 13.50 16.72
N CYS A 377 -4.18 12.93 15.86
CA CYS A 377 -2.74 13.15 15.93
C CYS A 377 -2.27 14.20 14.92
N PHE A 378 -2.70 14.10 13.65
CA PHE A 378 -2.16 14.97 12.60
C PHE A 378 -2.95 16.28 12.45
N TYR A 379 -4.28 16.21 12.34
CA TYR A 379 -5.11 17.40 12.19
C TYR A 379 -5.10 18.26 13.46
N GLU A 380 -5.28 17.68 14.65
CA GLU A 380 -5.25 18.47 15.90
C GLU A 380 -3.89 19.11 16.17
N LYS A 381 -2.77 18.45 15.82
CA LYS A 381 -1.44 19.05 15.87
C LYS A 381 -1.32 20.23 14.90
N TYR A 382 -1.75 20.07 13.66
CA TYR A 382 -1.78 21.16 12.67
C TYR A 382 -2.66 22.32 13.15
N ARG A 383 -3.87 22.02 13.62
CA ARG A 383 -4.84 22.98 14.15
C ARG A 383 -4.25 23.78 15.32
N THR A 384 -3.63 23.10 16.28
CA THR A 384 -2.99 23.73 17.43
C THR A 384 -1.87 24.67 17.00
N GLN A 385 -0.99 24.22 16.09
CA GLN A 385 0.08 25.06 15.52
C GLN A 385 -0.48 26.31 14.84
N GLN A 386 -1.49 26.15 13.96
CA GLN A 386 -2.08 27.29 13.26
C GLN A 386 -2.84 28.27 14.16
N LEU A 387 -3.40 27.81 15.28
CA LEU A 387 -4.07 28.68 16.25
C LEU A 387 -3.08 29.42 17.13
N MET A 388 -1.95 28.80 17.48
CA MET A 388 -0.85 29.46 18.21
C MET A 388 -0.12 30.49 17.36
N GLU A 389 0.07 30.22 16.07
CA GLU A 389 0.75 31.11 15.12
C GLU A 389 -0.06 32.36 14.74
N LYS A 390 -1.37 32.40 15.00
CA LYS A 390 -2.16 33.62 14.85
C LYS A 390 -1.96 34.45 16.13
N PRO A 391 -1.08 35.48 16.14
CA PRO A 391 -1.07 36.41 17.26
C PRO A 391 -2.46 37.03 17.35
N SER A 392 -2.93 37.17 18.58
CA SER A 392 -4.08 37.98 18.95
C SER A 392 -4.01 39.33 18.22
N LEU A 393 -4.75 39.45 17.12
CA LEU A 393 -5.09 40.73 16.52
C LEU A 393 -6.09 41.40 17.47
N VAL A 394 -5.54 42.10 18.46
CA VAL A 394 -6.20 43.13 19.26
C VAL A 394 -6.08 44.45 18.52
#